data_AF-M2Y655-F1
#
_entry.id   AF-M2Y655-F1
#
_cell.length_a   1.000
_cell.length_b   1.000
_cell.length_c   1.000
_cell.angle_alpha   90.00
_cell.angle_beta   90.00
_cell.angle_gamma   90.00
#
_symmetry.space_group_name_H-M   'P 1'
#
loop_
_entity.id
_entity.type
_entity.pdbx_description
1 polymer ?
#
loop_
_entity_poly.entity_id
_entity_poly.type
_entity_poly.pdbx_seq_one_letter_code
_entity_poly.pdbx_strand_id
1 'polypeptide(L)'
;MVESKLQDGVSAALWTVRFFLYTVILAFSATIVGLDGRKADNIWNDSLFYDGKFVDFCAYSASSVEEGGDHGACRYVMALASISLILVFFLWLFTFVDALYPVLTMFWFIELGINVFQTMWWLVGAIVVSAKRPDSSVLDALGITKDINAIEGLSWINFAFSLFLCGISIADGLLVGQRGTGSGKQNSGNNNSNTA
;
A
#
# COMPACT_ATOMS: atom_id res chain seq x y z
N MET A 1 -13.72 -18.26 -29.52
CA MET A 1 -14.45 -16.97 -29.40
C MET A 1 -14.95 -16.72 -27.97
N VAL A 2 -15.54 -17.72 -27.29
CA VAL A 2 -15.92 -17.59 -25.86
C VAL A 2 -14.68 -17.46 -24.96
N GLU A 3 -13.65 -18.26 -25.21
CA GLU A 3 -12.41 -18.28 -24.43
C GLU A 3 -11.62 -16.96 -24.51
N SER A 4 -11.56 -16.35 -25.70
CA SER A 4 -10.93 -15.03 -25.89
C SER A 4 -11.71 -13.90 -25.20
N LYS A 5 -13.05 -13.93 -25.28
CA LYS A 5 -13.91 -12.93 -24.59
C LYS A 5 -13.82 -13.05 -23.06
N LEU A 6 -13.70 -14.27 -22.55
CA LEU A 6 -13.54 -14.52 -21.12
C LEU A 6 -12.17 -14.02 -20.64
N GLN A 7 -11.11 -14.25 -21.42
CA GLN A 7 -9.76 -13.78 -21.11
C GLN A 7 -9.65 -12.25 -21.12
N ASP A 8 -10.31 -11.58 -22.07
CA ASP A 8 -10.38 -10.11 -22.11
C ASP A 8 -11.13 -9.55 -20.88
N GLY A 9 -12.24 -10.21 -20.48
CA GLY A 9 -13.02 -9.82 -19.31
C GLY A 9 -12.25 -9.95 -17.99
N VAL A 10 -11.48 -11.03 -17.83
CA VAL A 10 -10.63 -11.23 -16.64
C VAL A 10 -9.51 -10.19 -16.60
N SER A 11 -8.89 -9.88 -17.73
CA SER A 11 -7.84 -8.85 -17.82
C SER A 11 -8.36 -7.47 -17.42
N ALA A 12 -9.54 -7.08 -17.90
CA ALA A 12 -10.17 -5.81 -17.56
C ALA A 12 -10.57 -5.73 -16.08
N ALA A 13 -11.06 -6.83 -15.50
CA ALA A 13 -11.40 -6.92 -14.09
C ALA A 13 -10.15 -6.75 -13.20
N LEU A 14 -9.06 -7.46 -13.51
CA LEU A 14 -7.81 -7.35 -12.76
C LEU A 14 -7.23 -5.94 -12.81
N TRP A 15 -7.22 -5.31 -13.99
CA TRP A 15 -6.79 -3.92 -14.14
C TRP A 15 -7.64 -2.96 -13.30
N THR A 16 -8.97 -3.13 -13.32
CA THR A 16 -9.90 -2.27 -12.57
C THR A 16 -9.70 -2.39 -11.06
N VAL A 17 -9.56 -3.63 -10.56
CA VAL A 17 -9.32 -3.89 -9.13
C VAL A 17 -7.97 -3.33 -8.71
N ARG A 18 -6.92 -3.54 -9.53
CA ARG A 18 -5.58 -2.96 -9.31
C ARG A 18 -5.65 -1.44 -9.19
N PHE A 19 -6.29 -0.77 -10.16
CA PHE A 19 -6.42 0.69 -10.16
C PHE A 19 -7.17 1.21 -8.94
N PHE A 20 -8.27 0.54 -8.56
CA PHE A 20 -9.04 0.87 -7.36
C PHE A 20 -8.17 0.72 -6.09
N LEU A 21 -7.48 -0.40 -5.92
CA LEU A 21 -6.66 -0.66 -4.75
C LEU A 21 -5.50 0.33 -4.61
N TYR A 22 -4.79 0.65 -5.70
CA TYR A 22 -3.75 1.68 -5.66
C TYR A 22 -4.32 3.05 -5.29
N THR A 23 -5.50 3.40 -5.80
CA THR A 23 -6.17 4.67 -5.45
C THR A 23 -6.53 4.74 -3.96
N VAL A 24 -7.06 3.66 -3.40
CA VAL A 24 -7.46 3.63 -1.98
C VAL A 24 -6.23 3.66 -1.06
N ILE A 25 -5.18 2.90 -1.38
CA ILE A 25 -3.93 2.93 -0.59
C ILE A 25 -3.28 4.31 -0.65
N LEU A 26 -3.32 5.01 -1.80
CA LEU A 26 -2.87 6.39 -1.91
C LEU A 26 -3.67 7.33 -1.00
N ALA A 27 -5.00 7.25 -1.04
CA ALA A 27 -5.86 8.09 -0.23
C ALA A 27 -5.62 7.86 1.27
N PHE A 28 -5.47 6.61 1.71
CA PHE A 28 -5.21 6.28 3.11
C PHE A 28 -3.79 6.67 3.54
N SER A 29 -2.78 6.47 2.70
CA SER A 29 -1.42 6.94 2.96
C SER A 29 -1.38 8.47 3.11
N ALA A 30 -2.06 9.19 2.22
CA ALA A 30 -2.17 10.66 2.28
C ALA A 30 -2.97 11.12 3.52
N THR A 31 -3.98 10.36 3.94
CA THR A 31 -4.75 10.66 5.16
C THR A 31 -3.87 10.51 6.40
N ILE A 32 -3.06 9.45 6.51
CA ILE A 32 -2.12 9.27 7.62
C ILE A 32 -1.12 10.44 7.66
N VAL A 33 -0.48 10.78 6.53
CA VAL A 33 0.44 11.94 6.46
C VAL A 33 -0.28 13.26 6.77
N GLY A 34 -1.54 13.40 6.35
CA GLY A 34 -2.35 14.61 6.57
C GLY A 34 -2.78 14.80 8.01
N LEU A 35 -3.13 13.72 8.71
CA LEU A 35 -3.41 13.71 10.15
C LEU A 35 -2.16 14.13 10.94
N ASP A 36 -0.97 13.73 10.48
CA ASP A 36 0.30 14.09 11.12
C ASP A 36 0.77 15.53 10.80
N GLY A 37 0.20 16.22 9.80
CA GLY A 37 0.69 17.51 9.28
C GLY A 37 -0.04 18.77 9.76
N ARG A 38 -1.20 18.65 10.40
CA ARG A 38 -2.02 19.82 10.82
C ARG A 38 -1.47 20.44 12.11
N LYS A 39 -0.92 21.66 12.04
CA LYS A 39 -0.39 22.42 13.20
C LYS A 39 -1.41 22.73 14.33
N ALA A 40 -2.71 22.76 14.04
CA ALA A 40 -3.77 22.99 15.04
C ALA A 40 -4.35 21.69 15.63
N ASP A 41 -4.08 20.57 14.96
CA ASP A 41 -4.42 19.20 15.38
C ASP A 41 -3.13 18.38 15.48
N ASN A 42 -2.04 19.04 15.90
CA ASN A 42 -0.72 18.40 15.92
C ASN A 42 -0.69 17.55 17.20
N ILE A 43 -1.41 16.42 17.14
CA ILE A 43 -1.48 15.33 18.14
C ILE A 43 -0.09 15.02 18.71
N TRP A 44 0.93 15.34 17.92
CA TRP A 44 2.33 15.01 18.01
C TRP A 44 3.25 16.17 18.39
N ASN A 45 2.74 17.40 18.58
CA ASN A 45 3.53 18.58 18.96
C ASN A 45 2.86 19.43 20.05
N ASP A 46 1.74 18.95 20.60
CA ASP A 46 1.15 19.50 21.81
C ASP A 46 1.79 18.83 23.03
N SER A 47 2.54 19.63 23.78
CA SER A 47 3.06 19.23 25.09
C SER A 47 1.95 19.40 26.12
N LEU A 48 1.55 18.31 26.78
CA LEU A 48 0.43 18.33 27.74
C LEU A 48 0.90 18.07 29.16
N PHE A 49 0.40 18.84 30.13
CA PHE A 49 0.74 18.64 31.53
C PHE A 49 -0.12 17.53 32.14
N TYR A 50 0.47 16.34 32.32
CA TYR A 50 -0.17 15.17 32.89
C TYR A 50 0.68 14.61 34.03
N ASP A 51 0.06 14.29 35.17
CA ASP A 51 0.73 13.78 36.38
C ASP A 51 1.96 14.60 36.84
N GLY A 52 1.85 15.93 36.78
CA GLY A 52 2.91 16.83 37.22
C GLY A 52 4.05 17.05 36.20
N LYS A 53 3.94 16.48 35.01
CA LYS A 53 4.98 16.51 33.96
C LYS A 53 4.41 16.99 32.63
N PHE A 54 5.20 17.71 31.84
CA PHE A 54 4.86 17.93 30.44
C PHE A 54 5.20 16.65 29.67
N VAL A 55 4.25 16.18 28.88
CA VAL A 55 4.27 14.91 28.16
C VAL A 55 4.13 15.21 26.68
N ASP A 56 5.10 14.76 25.87
CA ASP A 56 5.07 14.90 24.42
C ASP A 56 5.13 13.54 23.74
N PHE A 57 4.20 13.30 22.80
CA PHE A 57 4.13 12.01 22.12
C PHE A 57 5.07 11.94 20.90
N CYS A 58 5.40 13.07 20.29
CA CYS A 58 6.23 13.12 19.07
C CYS A 58 7.03 14.41 18.86
N ALA A 59 6.97 15.40 19.76
CA ALA A 59 7.68 16.63 19.48
C ALA A 59 9.17 16.35 19.37
N TYR A 60 9.76 17.02 18.39
CA TYR A 60 11.19 17.14 18.26
C TYR A 60 11.78 17.79 19.51
N SER A 61 12.15 16.99 20.50
CA SER A 61 13.14 17.32 21.52
C SER A 61 13.05 18.78 22.01
N ALA A 62 11.95 19.16 22.65
CA ALA A 62 12.03 20.27 23.59
C ALA A 62 12.74 19.74 24.84
N SER A 63 13.92 20.27 25.17
CA SER A 63 14.81 19.79 26.24
C SER A 63 14.24 19.83 27.67
N SER A 64 12.96 20.18 27.82
CA SER A 64 12.26 20.41 29.08
C SER A 64 11.01 19.53 29.28
N VAL A 65 10.78 18.53 28.41
CA VAL A 65 9.54 17.74 28.38
C VAL A 65 9.86 16.25 28.54
N GLU A 66 9.13 15.54 29.40
CA GLU A 66 9.30 14.08 29.56
C GLU A 66 8.54 13.35 28.44
N GLU A 67 9.13 12.25 27.94
CA GLU A 67 8.60 11.51 26.79
C GLU A 67 7.30 10.79 27.18
N GLY A 68 6.20 11.09 26.49
CA GLY A 68 4.90 10.42 26.68
C GLY A 68 4.72 9.13 25.91
N GLY A 69 5.58 8.94 24.90
CA GLY A 69 5.60 7.79 24.02
C GLY A 69 6.96 7.66 23.33
N ASP A 70 7.14 6.58 22.58
CA ASP A 70 8.37 6.30 21.86
C ASP A 70 8.48 7.20 20.61
N HIS A 71 9.26 8.28 20.71
CA HIS A 71 9.52 9.21 19.60
C HIS A 71 10.02 8.52 18.31
N GLY A 72 10.64 7.34 18.42
CA GLY A 72 11.05 6.53 17.29
C GLY A 72 9.86 5.99 16.49
N ALA A 73 8.77 5.61 17.16
CA ALA A 73 7.58 5.04 16.52
C ALA A 73 6.89 6.05 15.61
N CYS A 74 6.81 7.31 16.03
CA CYS A 74 6.17 8.38 15.26
C CYS A 74 6.92 8.74 13.98
N ARG A 75 8.25 8.91 14.09
CA ARG A 75 9.13 9.12 12.93
C ARG A 75 9.03 7.95 11.96
N TYR A 76 8.90 6.75 12.49
CA TYR A 76 8.74 5.55 11.70
C TYR A 76 7.40 5.55 10.93
N VAL A 77 6.27 5.87 11.56
CA VAL A 77 4.95 5.95 10.90
C VAL A 77 4.93 7.00 9.79
N MET A 78 5.53 8.17 10.02
CA MET A 78 5.66 9.22 9.01
C MET A 78 6.50 8.78 7.80
N ALA A 79 7.67 8.19 8.06
CA ALA A 79 8.51 7.63 7.01
C ALA A 79 7.78 6.51 6.26
N LEU A 80 7.03 5.69 6.99
CA LEU A 80 6.29 4.57 6.46
C LEU A 80 5.20 5.00 5.48
N ALA A 81 4.36 5.95 5.87
CA ALA A 81 3.30 6.48 5.03
C ALA A 81 3.85 7.26 3.82
N SER A 82 4.93 8.02 4.00
CA SER A 82 5.54 8.82 2.92
C SER A 82 6.20 7.96 1.83
N ILE A 83 6.99 6.96 2.21
CA ILE A 83 7.63 6.04 1.25
C ILE A 83 6.56 5.26 0.49
N SER A 84 5.56 4.75 1.21
CA SER A 84 4.40 4.09 0.61
C SER A 84 3.70 4.98 -0.42
N LEU A 85 3.41 6.23 -0.06
CA LEU A 85 2.69 7.17 -0.92
C LEU A 85 3.42 7.38 -2.24
N ILE A 86 4.75 7.57 -2.19
CA ILE A 86 5.57 7.77 -3.39
C ILE A 86 5.56 6.52 -4.27
N LEU A 87 5.80 5.33 -3.68
CA LEU A 87 5.86 4.08 -4.44
C LEU A 87 4.52 3.75 -5.09
N VAL A 88 3.42 3.86 -4.34
CA VAL A 88 2.08 3.59 -4.86
C VAL A 88 1.67 4.64 -5.88
N PHE A 89 2.13 5.88 -5.77
CA PHE A 89 1.86 6.93 -6.77
C PHE A 89 2.48 6.56 -8.13
N PHE A 90 3.71 6.07 -8.15
CA PHE A 90 4.33 5.59 -9.39
C PHE A 90 3.61 4.37 -9.95
N LEU A 91 3.24 3.39 -9.12
CA LEU A 91 2.46 2.23 -9.57
C LEU A 91 1.08 2.61 -10.11
N TRP A 92 0.44 3.60 -9.50
CA TRP A 92 -0.83 4.15 -9.97
C TRP A 92 -0.68 4.82 -11.34
N LEU A 93 0.35 5.65 -11.53
CA LEU A 93 0.66 6.26 -12.83
C LEU A 93 0.97 5.21 -13.89
N PHE A 94 1.77 4.20 -13.56
CA PHE A 94 2.06 3.12 -14.50
C PHE A 94 0.79 2.33 -14.82
N THR A 95 -0.11 2.09 -13.86
CA THR A 95 -1.39 1.39 -14.10
C THR A 95 -2.29 2.19 -15.05
N PHE A 96 -2.25 3.52 -14.96
CA PHE A 96 -2.93 4.39 -15.91
C PHE A 96 -2.34 4.27 -17.32
N VAL A 97 -1.02 4.27 -17.44
CA VAL A 97 -0.33 4.05 -18.73
C VAL A 97 -0.61 2.64 -19.27
N ASP A 98 -0.76 1.65 -18.39
CA ASP A 98 -1.05 0.25 -18.72
C ASP A 98 -2.34 0.09 -19.54
N ALA A 99 -3.31 1.00 -19.36
CA ALA A 99 -4.55 1.02 -20.14
C ALA A 99 -4.31 1.34 -21.64
N LEU A 100 -3.23 2.06 -21.96
CA LEU A 100 -2.86 2.44 -23.33
C LEU A 100 -1.76 1.53 -23.89
N TYR A 101 -0.78 1.19 -23.06
CA TYR A 101 0.37 0.37 -23.41
C TYR A 101 0.62 -0.62 -22.27
N PRO A 102 0.56 -1.95 -22.48
CA PRO A 102 0.61 -2.97 -21.42
C PRO A 102 2.02 -3.15 -20.81
N VAL A 103 2.62 -2.05 -20.32
CA VAL A 103 3.98 -1.97 -19.78
C VAL A 103 4.05 -2.72 -18.46
N LEU A 104 3.04 -2.57 -17.60
CA LEU A 104 3.01 -3.17 -16.27
C LEU A 104 2.79 -4.67 -16.36
N THR A 105 1.90 -5.09 -17.27
CA THR A 105 1.71 -6.52 -17.60
C THR A 105 2.99 -7.14 -18.15
N MET A 106 3.79 -6.41 -18.95
CA MET A 106 5.08 -6.90 -19.46
C MET A 106 6.12 -7.05 -18.35
N PHE A 107 6.17 -6.11 -17.40
CA PHE A 107 7.11 -6.09 -16.27
C PHE A 107 6.45 -6.50 -14.95
N TRP A 108 5.56 -7.50 -15.00
CA TRP A 108 4.74 -7.94 -13.85
C TRP A 108 5.58 -8.34 -12.62
N PHE A 109 6.81 -8.84 -12.81
CA PHE A 109 7.71 -9.21 -11.72
C PHE A 109 8.25 -8.00 -10.95
N ILE A 110 8.41 -6.85 -11.60
CA ILE A 110 8.82 -5.60 -10.95
C ILE A 110 7.67 -5.09 -10.08
N GLU A 111 6.44 -5.10 -10.63
CA GLU A 111 5.23 -4.77 -9.86
C GLU A 111 5.10 -5.68 -8.64
N LEU A 112 5.24 -7.00 -8.83
CA LEU A 112 5.18 -7.96 -7.73
C LEU A 112 6.23 -7.66 -6.67
N GLY A 113 7.47 -7.36 -7.06
CA GLY A 113 8.55 -7.02 -6.13
C GLY A 113 8.20 -5.80 -5.27
N ILE A 114 7.65 -4.75 -5.89
CA ILE A 114 7.22 -3.55 -5.16
C ILE A 114 6.02 -3.87 -4.26
N ASN A 115 5.04 -4.64 -4.73
CA ASN A 115 3.86 -5.02 -3.92
C ASN A 115 4.22 -5.91 -2.72
N VAL A 116 5.19 -6.82 -2.87
CA VAL A 116 5.71 -7.63 -1.75
C VAL A 116 6.43 -6.75 -0.75
N PHE A 117 7.31 -5.86 -1.21
CA PHE A 117 7.97 -4.88 -0.34
C PHE A 117 6.93 -4.05 0.42
N GLN A 118 5.94 -3.52 -0.30
CA GLN A 118 4.86 -2.71 0.24
C GLN A 118 4.02 -3.46 1.29
N THR A 119 3.73 -4.74 1.05
CA THR A 119 3.01 -5.59 1.99
C THR A 119 3.80 -5.79 3.28
N MET A 120 5.10 -6.09 3.18
CA MET A 120 5.96 -6.21 4.35
C MET A 120 6.13 -4.87 5.07
N TRP A 121 6.23 -3.78 4.31
CA TRP A 121 6.34 -2.42 4.82
C TRP A 121 5.14 -2.04 5.69
N TRP A 122 3.91 -2.23 5.17
CA TRP A 122 2.68 -1.98 5.93
C TRP A 122 2.45 -2.97 7.07
N LEU A 123 2.90 -4.22 6.96
CA LEU A 123 2.83 -5.19 8.06
C LEU A 123 3.64 -4.72 9.26
N VAL A 124 4.91 -4.34 9.05
CA VAL A 124 5.76 -3.84 10.13
C VAL A 124 5.19 -2.55 10.70
N GLY A 125 4.67 -1.65 9.85
CA GLY A 125 3.96 -0.45 10.28
C GLY A 125 2.79 -0.72 11.22
N ALA A 126 1.88 -1.59 10.80
CA ALA A 126 0.69 -1.92 11.57
C ALA A 126 1.05 -2.55 12.92
N ILE A 127 2.05 -3.43 12.96
CA ILE A 127 2.56 -4.02 14.22
C ILE A 127 3.15 -2.94 15.13
N VAL A 128 4.00 -2.06 14.61
CA VAL A 128 4.63 -1.00 15.41
C VAL A 128 3.59 -0.04 15.98
N VAL A 129 2.63 0.42 15.17
CA VAL A 129 1.54 1.29 15.62
C VAL A 129 0.71 0.63 16.71
N SER A 130 0.36 -0.65 16.54
CA SER A 130 -0.45 -1.40 17.51
C SER A 130 0.32 -1.64 18.82
N ALA A 131 1.63 -1.95 18.74
CA ALA A 131 2.46 -2.29 19.90
C ALA A 131 2.90 -1.06 20.70
N LYS A 132 3.01 0.10 20.06
CA LYS A 132 3.43 1.37 20.68
C LYS A 132 2.25 2.28 20.99
N ARG A 133 1.03 1.73 20.96
CA ARG A 133 -0.19 2.45 21.30
C ARG A 133 -0.13 2.92 22.77
N PRO A 134 -0.47 4.19 23.05
CA PRO A 134 -0.55 4.70 24.42
C PRO A 134 -1.72 4.09 25.19
N ASP A 135 -1.63 4.07 26.51
CA ASP A 135 -2.71 3.62 27.38
C ASP A 135 -3.98 4.47 27.18
N SER A 136 -5.14 3.83 27.31
CA SER A 136 -6.46 4.43 27.08
C SER A 136 -6.70 5.70 27.91
N SER A 137 -6.18 5.76 29.13
CA SER A 137 -6.30 6.91 30.03
C SER A 137 -5.61 8.15 29.50
N VAL A 138 -4.46 7.98 28.83
CA VAL A 138 -3.70 9.08 28.24
C VAL A 138 -4.34 9.54 26.93
N LEU A 139 -4.83 8.61 26.12
CA LEU A 139 -5.55 8.91 24.87
C LEU A 139 -6.80 9.76 25.12
N ASP A 140 -7.59 9.40 26.13
CA ASP A 140 -8.83 10.09 26.47
C ASP A 140 -8.56 11.47 27.12
N ALA A 141 -7.49 11.61 27.89
CA ALA A 141 -7.07 12.90 28.45
C ALA A 141 -6.63 13.90 27.37
N LEU A 142 -6.05 13.41 26.28
CA LEU A 142 -5.59 14.22 25.14
C LEU A 142 -6.68 14.42 24.07
N GLY A 143 -7.76 13.64 24.10
CA GLY A 143 -8.81 13.69 23.08
C GLY A 143 -8.39 13.14 21.71
N ILE A 144 -7.26 12.43 21.63
CA ILE A 144 -6.63 11.92 20.40
C ILE A 144 -7.00 10.47 20.08
N THR A 145 -7.86 9.85 20.90
CA THR A 145 -8.30 8.46 20.78
C THR A 145 -8.80 8.12 19.38
N LYS A 146 -9.53 9.05 18.74
CA LYS A 146 -10.08 8.86 17.40
C LYS A 146 -8.98 8.77 16.33
N ASP A 147 -7.96 9.62 16.43
CA ASP A 147 -6.93 9.74 15.40
C ASP A 147 -5.93 8.58 15.47
N ILE A 148 -5.52 8.19 16.68
CA ILE A 148 -4.66 7.01 16.88
C ILE A 148 -5.35 5.72 16.40
N ASN A 149 -6.64 5.55 16.74
CA ASN A 149 -7.42 4.41 16.23
C ASN A 149 -7.57 4.45 14.71
N ALA A 150 -7.69 5.65 14.12
CA ALA A 150 -7.75 5.80 12.66
C ALA A 150 -6.41 5.42 12.00
N ILE A 151 -5.27 5.87 12.53
CA ILE A 151 -3.94 5.52 12.01
C ILE A 151 -3.69 4.01 12.13
N GLU A 152 -4.02 3.41 13.28
CA GLU A 152 -3.93 1.95 13.50
C GLU A 152 -4.80 1.18 12.49
N GLY A 153 -6.07 1.54 12.36
CA GLY A 153 -7.01 0.90 11.45
C GLY A 153 -6.63 1.05 9.98
N LEU A 154 -6.24 2.26 9.55
CA LEU A 154 -5.80 2.52 8.18
C LEU A 154 -4.51 1.77 7.84
N SER A 155 -3.60 1.61 8.80
CA SER A 155 -2.37 0.83 8.60
C SER A 155 -2.67 -0.65 8.34
N TRP A 156 -3.57 -1.25 9.12
CA TRP A 156 -4.01 -2.63 8.90
C TRP A 156 -4.78 -2.82 7.59
N ILE A 157 -5.62 -1.85 7.21
CA ILE A 157 -6.33 -1.90 5.93
C ILE A 157 -5.36 -1.78 4.75
N ASN A 158 -4.37 -0.89 4.82
CA ASN A 158 -3.33 -0.78 3.79
C ASN A 158 -2.50 -2.06 3.67
N PHE A 159 -2.19 -2.72 4.78
CA PHE A 159 -1.55 -4.04 4.76
C PHE A 159 -2.42 -5.07 4.01
N ALA A 160 -3.70 -5.17 4.37
CA ALA A 160 -4.62 -6.11 3.73
C ALA A 160 -4.76 -5.85 2.22
N PHE A 161 -4.90 -4.59 1.80
CA PHE A 161 -4.98 -4.24 0.39
C PHE A 161 -3.67 -4.48 -0.37
N SER A 162 -2.52 -4.26 0.27
CA SER A 162 -1.21 -4.60 -0.32
C SER A 162 -1.06 -6.12 -0.54
N LEU A 163 -1.57 -6.92 0.40
CA LEU A 163 -1.62 -8.38 0.26
C LEU A 163 -2.51 -8.81 -0.92
N PHE A 164 -3.67 -8.17 -1.09
CA PHE A 164 -4.52 -8.43 -2.26
C PHE A 164 -3.84 -8.04 -3.57
N LEU A 165 -3.10 -6.92 -3.60
CA LEU A 165 -2.32 -6.50 -4.77
C LEU A 165 -1.24 -7.53 -5.15
N CYS A 166 -0.57 -8.15 -4.18
CA CYS A 166 0.35 -9.27 -4.45
C CYS A 166 -0.37 -10.42 -5.17
N GLY A 167 -1.58 -10.78 -4.72
CA GLY A 167 -2.39 -11.81 -5.36
C GLY A 167 -2.76 -11.46 -6.80
N ILE A 168 -3.10 -10.19 -7.07
CA ILE A 168 -3.41 -9.70 -8.41
C ILE A 168 -2.18 -9.75 -9.31
N SER A 169 -1.01 -9.28 -8.84
CA SER A 169 0.24 -9.33 -9.62
C SER A 169 0.65 -10.77 -9.97
N ILE A 170 0.43 -11.73 -9.06
CA ILE A 170 0.66 -13.16 -9.33
C ILE A 170 -0.33 -13.68 -10.38
N ALA A 171 -1.62 -13.37 -10.24
CA ALA A 171 -2.64 -13.78 -11.21
C ALA A 171 -2.36 -13.22 -12.61
N ASP A 172 -1.93 -11.97 -12.71
CA ASP A 172 -1.54 -11.33 -13.98
C ASP A 172 -0.31 -12.02 -14.59
N GLY A 173 0.72 -12.31 -13.78
CA GLY A 173 1.90 -13.07 -14.22
C GLY A 173 1.58 -14.47 -14.76
N LEU A 174 0.64 -15.18 -14.12
CA LEU A 174 0.17 -16.49 -14.60
C LEU A 174 -0.55 -16.39 -15.94
N LEU A 175 -1.39 -15.35 -16.13
CA LEU A 175 -2.10 -15.12 -17.39
C LEU A 175 -1.13 -14.76 -18.54
N VAL A 176 -0.09 -13.98 -18.26
CA VAL A 176 0.98 -13.68 -19.24
C VAL A 176 1.74 -14.95 -19.63
N GLY A 177 2.08 -15.81 -18.67
CA GLY A 177 2.74 -17.09 -18.92
C GLY A 177 1.93 -18.04 -19.81
N GLN A 178 0.60 -18.07 -19.65
CA GLN A 178 -0.31 -18.85 -20.49
C GLN A 178 -0.40 -18.32 -21.93
N ARG A 179 -0.36 -16.99 -22.12
CA ARG A 179 -0.34 -16.37 -23.47
C ARG A 179 0.93 -16.74 -24.24
N GLY A 180 2.08 -16.84 -23.57
CA GLY A 180 3.35 -17.22 -24.19
C GLY A 180 3.42 -18.69 -24.65
N THR A 181 2.70 -19.60 -23.98
CA THR A 181 2.71 -21.04 -24.29
C THR A 181 1.71 -21.45 -25.37
N GLY A 182 0.61 -20.71 -25.55
CA GLY A 182 -0.39 -20.96 -26.58
C GLY A 182 0.06 -20.66 -28.01
N SER A 183 1.01 -19.74 -28.19
CA SER A 183 1.46 -19.28 -29.52
C SER A 183 2.51 -20.19 -30.19
N GLY A 184 3.01 -21.21 -29.50
CA GLY A 184 4.05 -22.12 -30.00
C GLY A 184 3.54 -23.43 -30.63
N LYS A 185 2.22 -23.66 -30.68
CA LYS A 185 1.63 -24.95 -31.08
C LYS A 185 0.82 -24.92 -32.38
N GLN A 186 1.06 -23.93 -33.25
CA GLN A 186 0.26 -23.75 -34.46
C GLN A 186 1.07 -23.63 -35.76
N ASN A 187 2.27 -24.24 -35.85
CA ASN A 187 2.99 -24.30 -37.13
C ASN A 187 3.93 -25.50 -37.28
N SER A 188 3.39 -26.72 -37.13
CA SER A 188 4.08 -27.90 -37.67
C SER A 188 3.07 -28.98 -38.01
N GLY A 189 2.58 -28.95 -39.24
CA GLY A 189 1.70 -29.98 -39.77
C GLY A 189 0.76 -29.46 -40.83
N ASN A 190 1.26 -29.20 -42.04
CA ASN A 190 0.76 -29.84 -43.26
C ASN A 190 1.60 -29.40 -44.48
N ASN A 191 2.69 -30.09 -44.79
CA ASN A 191 3.29 -30.04 -46.12
C ASN A 191 3.21 -31.43 -46.74
N ASN A 192 1.99 -31.83 -47.11
CA ASN A 192 1.77 -32.87 -48.10
C ASN A 192 1.38 -32.18 -49.42
N SER A 193 2.39 -31.64 -50.11
CA SER A 193 2.28 -31.34 -51.53
C SER A 193 2.68 -32.59 -52.31
N ASN A 194 1.67 -33.39 -52.63
CA ASN A 194 1.67 -34.26 -53.80
C ASN A 194 2.06 -33.43 -55.03
N THR A 195 3.15 -33.78 -55.68
CA THR A 195 3.31 -33.54 -57.12
C THR A 195 4.00 -34.76 -57.72
N ALA A 196 3.29 -35.30 -58.72
CA ALA A 196 3.65 -36.44 -59.55
C ALA A 196 4.85 -36.14 -60.47
#